data_AF-A0A554A0E0-F1
#
_entry.id   AF-A0A554A0E0-F1
#
_cell.length_a   1.000
_cell.length_b   1.000
_cell.length_c   1.000
_cell.angle_alpha   90.00
_cell.angle_beta   90.00
_cell.angle_gamma   90.00
#
_symmetry.space_group_name_H-M   'P 1'
#
loop_
_entity.id
_entity.type
_entity.pdbx_description
1 polymer ?
#
loop_
_entity_poly.entity_id
_entity_poly.type
_entity_poly.pdbx_seq_one_letter_code
_entity_poly.pdbx_strand_id
1 'polypeptide(L)'
;MDWDKIRKEYQSSNITLKALADKHDLKLGTLKSRKSREGWSRDATPKKDATNRIRDATTEKKMQQQSQIVEPILVESEGITDKQGLFCVYYVKSFNATQSAIKAGYAPESAHVEGSRLLRNAKVADHIRKLKGDMLQGVFVDAMDVLNKYVQIAFADITDFVEFGTVEKQDYTEEGKPIFDPKGNPETHTVSFVDFKDYKTVDGTLITEVKQGRDGVAIKLADKMKALDVLAKYFELLPDSVKRKLEEEKIKAETAKLQKEEKNVGTTEIIVVDAWTDIDE
;
A
#
# COMPACT_ATOMS: atom_id res chain seq x y z
N MET A 1 18.45 40.62 -52.39
CA MET A 1 18.56 39.79 -51.18
C MET A 1 19.10 38.44 -51.58
N ASP A 2 20.32 38.10 -51.18
CA ASP A 2 20.99 36.87 -51.61
C ASP A 2 20.79 35.76 -50.57
N TRP A 3 19.78 34.90 -50.80
CA TRP A 3 19.37 33.87 -49.86
C TRP A 3 20.38 32.71 -49.76
N ASP A 4 21.12 32.43 -50.83
CA ASP A 4 22.15 31.39 -50.81
C ASP A 4 23.32 31.79 -49.93
N LYS A 5 23.67 33.07 -49.92
CA LYS A 5 24.70 33.62 -49.03
C LYS A 5 24.28 33.52 -47.56
N ILE A 6 23.02 33.85 -47.25
CA ILE A 6 22.45 33.76 -45.89
C ILE A 6 22.38 32.29 -45.43
N ARG A 7 21.99 31.38 -46.32
CA ARG A 7 21.96 29.94 -46.05
C ARG A 7 23.36 29.41 -45.74
N LYS A 8 24.35 29.70 -46.59
CA LYS A 8 25.74 29.28 -46.36
C LYS A 8 26.29 29.83 -45.05
N GLU A 9 25.98 31.08 -44.72
CA GLU A 9 26.38 31.70 -43.44
C GLU A 9 25.70 31.00 -42.25
N TYR A 10 24.42 30.65 -42.35
CA TYR A 10 23.71 29.88 -41.32
C TYR A 10 24.30 28.48 -41.09
N GLN A 11 24.70 27.81 -42.18
CA GLN A 11 25.22 26.44 -42.11
C GLN A 11 26.68 26.37 -41.67
N SER A 12 27.50 27.36 -42.07
CA SER A 12 28.93 27.41 -41.74
C SER A 12 29.23 28.02 -40.37
N SER A 13 28.37 28.90 -39.86
CA SER A 13 28.61 29.60 -38.61
C SER A 13 27.69 29.16 -37.46
N ASN A 14 28.18 29.29 -36.23
CA ASN A 14 27.36 29.06 -35.03
C ASN A 14 26.52 30.30 -34.64
N ILE A 15 26.08 31.10 -35.62
CA ILE A 15 25.28 32.29 -35.36
C ILE A 15 23.83 31.93 -35.00
N THR A 16 23.20 32.71 -34.12
CA THR A 16 21.78 32.54 -33.81
C THR A 16 20.92 33.12 -34.94
N LEU A 17 19.72 32.57 -35.15
CA LEU A 17 18.79 33.07 -36.18
C LEU A 17 18.40 34.54 -35.97
N LYS A 18 18.39 35.02 -34.73
CA LYS A 18 18.12 36.42 -34.41
C LYS A 18 19.25 37.33 -34.89
N ALA A 19 20.49 37.02 -34.53
CA ALA A 19 21.66 37.78 -34.97
C ALA A 19 21.87 37.73 -36.49
N LEU A 20 21.56 36.60 -37.14
CA LEU A 20 21.59 36.49 -38.61
C LEU A 20 20.50 37.36 -39.26
N ALA A 21 19.32 37.43 -38.66
CA ALA A 21 18.24 38.29 -39.13
C ALA A 21 18.62 39.78 -39.01
N ASP A 22 19.17 40.18 -37.86
CA ASP A 22 19.60 41.57 -37.60
C ASP A 22 20.76 41.98 -38.54
N LYS A 23 21.72 41.08 -38.80
CA LYS A 23 22.87 41.35 -39.70
C LYS A 23 22.44 41.59 -41.15
N HIS A 24 21.37 40.94 -41.59
CA HIS A 24 20.84 41.04 -42.94
C HIS A 24 19.61 41.95 -43.03
N ASP A 25 19.28 42.69 -41.97
CA ASP A 25 18.10 43.56 -41.85
C ASP A 25 16.78 42.86 -42.24
N LEU A 26 16.60 41.63 -41.75
CA LEU A 26 15.42 40.80 -41.99
C LEU A 26 14.58 40.64 -40.73
N LYS A 27 13.26 40.54 -40.92
CA LYS A 27 12.38 40.06 -39.84
C LYS A 27 12.70 38.60 -39.53
N LEU A 28 12.91 38.31 -38.23
CA LEU A 28 13.17 36.96 -37.73
C LEU A 28 12.12 35.92 -38.20
N GLY A 29 10.85 36.33 -38.31
CA GLY A 29 9.76 35.48 -38.80
C GLY A 29 9.96 35.02 -40.26
N THR A 30 10.43 35.92 -41.13
CA THR A 30 10.70 35.64 -42.54
C THR A 30 11.83 34.61 -42.68
N LEU A 31 12.90 34.78 -41.89
CA LEU A 31 14.04 33.87 -41.89
C LEU A 31 13.67 32.47 -41.36
N LYS A 32 12.84 32.40 -40.30
CA LYS A 32 12.32 31.13 -39.75
C LYS A 32 11.44 30.38 -40.76
N SER A 33 10.53 31.08 -41.43
CA SER A 33 9.65 30.48 -42.45
C SER A 33 10.47 29.93 -43.62
N ARG A 34 11.46 30.68 -44.08
CA ARG A 34 12.32 30.28 -45.21
C ARG A 34 13.20 29.07 -44.86
N LYS A 35 13.86 29.09 -43.70
CA LYS A 35 14.63 27.95 -43.16
C LYS A 35 13.79 26.66 -43.13
N SER A 36 12.52 26.77 -42.74
CA SER A 36 11.60 25.61 -42.69
C SER A 36 11.22 25.12 -44.08
N ARG A 37 10.91 26.02 -45.02
CA ARG A 37 10.49 25.68 -46.39
C ARG A 37 11.61 25.07 -47.22
N GLU A 38 12.84 25.53 -47.01
CA GLU A 38 14.01 25.09 -47.78
C GLU A 38 14.89 24.09 -47.02
N GLY A 39 14.43 23.63 -45.85
CA GLY A 39 15.07 22.55 -45.09
C GLY A 39 16.51 22.84 -44.66
N TRP A 40 16.83 24.07 -44.23
CA TRP A 40 18.21 24.36 -43.83
C TRP A 40 18.57 23.62 -42.53
N SER A 41 19.57 22.74 -42.63
CA SER A 41 20.17 22.01 -41.53
C SER A 41 21.59 22.52 -41.24
N ARG A 42 21.97 22.47 -39.97
CA ARG A 42 23.35 22.59 -39.50
C ARG A 42 23.65 21.30 -38.74
N ASP A 43 24.88 20.77 -38.87
CA ASP A 43 25.27 19.57 -38.12
C ASP A 43 25.00 19.80 -36.63
N ALA A 44 24.22 18.90 -36.05
CA ALA A 44 23.68 19.04 -34.72
C ALA A 44 24.82 18.96 -33.70
N THR A 45 25.11 20.06 -33.01
CA THR A 45 25.74 19.99 -31.69
C THR A 45 24.97 19.00 -30.82
N PRO A 46 25.63 18.21 -29.96
CA PRO A 46 24.98 17.16 -29.17
C PRO A 46 23.72 17.71 -28.49
N LYS A 47 22.58 17.02 -28.67
CA LYS A 47 21.30 17.40 -28.07
C LYS A 47 21.51 17.64 -26.56
N LYS A 48 21.44 18.90 -26.13
CA LYS A 48 21.17 19.22 -24.73
C LYS A 48 19.68 18.97 -24.51
N ASP A 49 19.37 17.86 -23.85
CA ASP A 49 18.04 17.59 -23.32
C ASP A 49 17.59 18.78 -22.45
N ALA A 50 16.45 19.36 -22.80
CA ALA A 50 15.89 20.52 -22.12
C ALA A 50 15.09 20.18 -20.86
N THR A 51 15.22 18.96 -20.32
CA THR A 51 14.42 18.46 -19.20
C THR A 51 15.17 18.23 -17.90
N ASN A 52 16.46 18.57 -17.80
CA ASN A 52 17.17 18.53 -16.51
C ASN A 52 17.19 19.92 -15.87
N ARG A 53 16.06 20.32 -15.26
CA ARG A 53 16.10 21.35 -14.21
C ARG A 53 16.59 20.71 -12.91
N ILE A 54 17.89 20.76 -12.69
CA ILE A 54 18.47 20.58 -11.35
C ILE A 54 18.02 21.77 -10.50
N ARG A 55 17.37 21.51 -9.37
CA ARG A 55 17.13 22.48 -8.31
C ARG A 55 17.72 21.92 -7.01
N ASP A 56 18.92 22.38 -6.68
CA ASP A 56 19.50 22.40 -5.33
C ASP A 56 19.54 23.87 -4.90
N ALA A 57 19.33 24.30 -3.64
CA ALA A 57 18.98 23.64 -2.38
C ALA A 57 18.56 24.74 -1.37
N THR A 58 17.99 24.32 -0.23
CA THR A 58 17.82 25.05 1.06
C THR A 58 16.50 25.87 1.17
N THR A 59 15.57 25.65 2.11
CA THR A 59 15.55 24.90 3.39
C THR A 59 14.11 24.48 3.76
N GLU A 60 13.99 23.30 4.39
CA GLU A 60 13.02 22.92 5.45
C GLU A 60 11.58 22.46 5.16
N LYS A 61 11.46 21.13 5.16
CA LYS A 61 10.47 20.26 5.86
C LYS A 61 8.97 20.50 5.64
N LYS A 62 8.39 19.63 4.80
CA LYS A 62 7.32 18.71 5.23
C LYS A 62 7.33 17.46 4.32
N MET A 63 7.78 16.34 4.89
CA MET A 63 7.69 15.03 4.27
C MET A 63 6.21 14.66 4.08
N GLN A 64 5.72 14.68 2.85
CA GLN A 64 4.55 13.91 2.46
C GLN A 64 5.06 12.73 1.63
N GLN A 65 4.95 11.54 2.23
CA GLN A 65 5.24 10.25 1.64
C GLN A 65 4.52 10.14 0.29
N GLN A 66 5.29 10.02 -0.79
CA GLN A 66 4.79 9.50 -2.06
C GLN A 66 4.31 8.07 -1.80
N SER A 67 3.02 7.92 -1.56
CA SER A 67 2.33 6.67 -1.84
C SER A 67 2.58 6.37 -3.31
N GLN A 68 3.22 5.24 -3.62
CA GLN A 68 3.24 4.70 -4.96
C GLN A 68 1.78 4.46 -5.37
N ILE A 69 1.21 5.45 -6.05
CA ILE A 69 0.01 5.26 -6.87
C ILE A 69 0.53 4.37 -7.99
N VAL A 70 0.26 3.07 -7.89
CA VAL A 70 0.30 2.20 -9.07
C VAL A 70 -0.75 2.82 -10.00
N GLU A 71 -0.28 3.63 -10.94
CA GLU A 71 -1.13 4.15 -12.01
C GLU A 71 -1.85 2.92 -12.59
N PRO A 72 -3.18 2.84 -12.51
CA PRO A 72 -3.90 1.77 -13.16
C PRO A 72 -3.52 1.91 -14.63
N ILE A 73 -2.95 0.85 -15.20
CA ILE A 73 -2.57 0.77 -16.60
C ILE A 73 -3.79 1.24 -17.40
N LEU A 74 -3.76 2.52 -17.80
CA LEU A 74 -4.74 3.11 -18.68
C LEU A 74 -4.41 2.52 -20.04
N VAL A 75 -4.94 1.33 -20.29
CA VAL A 75 -5.01 0.80 -21.65
C VAL A 75 -5.82 1.84 -22.41
N GLU A 76 -5.15 2.64 -23.24
CA GLU A 76 -5.79 3.60 -24.13
C GLU A 76 -6.75 2.82 -25.05
N SER A 77 -7.99 2.65 -24.61
CA SER A 77 -9.04 2.07 -25.43
C SER A 77 -9.66 3.21 -26.22
N GLU A 78 -9.53 3.15 -27.54
CA GLU A 78 -10.07 4.15 -28.46
C GLU A 78 -11.53 4.50 -28.12
N GLY A 79 -11.76 5.72 -27.62
CA GLY A 79 -13.09 6.30 -27.47
C GLY A 79 -13.69 6.36 -26.06
N ILE A 80 -12.94 6.08 -24.99
CA ILE A 80 -13.33 6.38 -23.60
C ILE A 80 -12.46 7.52 -23.05
N THR A 81 -13.03 8.43 -22.27
CA THR A 81 -12.26 9.49 -21.58
C THR A 81 -11.60 8.95 -20.31
N ASP A 82 -10.50 9.56 -19.84
CA ASP A 82 -9.82 9.16 -18.60
C ASP A 82 -10.76 9.06 -17.40
N LYS A 83 -11.71 10.01 -17.32
CA LYS A 83 -12.74 10.05 -16.29
C LYS A 83 -13.69 8.85 -16.34
N GLN A 84 -14.07 8.45 -17.54
CA GLN A 84 -14.89 7.25 -17.77
C GLN A 84 -14.09 5.97 -17.55
N GLY A 85 -12.80 5.97 -17.89
CA GLY A 85 -11.87 4.87 -17.58
C GLY A 85 -11.74 4.65 -16.07
N LEU A 86 -11.52 5.71 -15.29
CA LEU A 86 -11.53 5.65 -13.83
C LEU A 86 -12.85 5.10 -13.29
N PHE A 87 -13.98 5.56 -13.84
CA PHE A 87 -15.30 5.05 -13.47
C PHE A 87 -15.40 3.54 -13.69
N CYS A 88 -14.97 3.03 -14.86
CA CYS A 88 -14.96 1.60 -15.15
C CYS A 88 -14.15 0.80 -14.13
N VAL A 89 -12.93 1.26 -13.80
CA VAL A 89 -12.04 0.60 -12.83
C VAL A 89 -12.69 0.53 -11.43
N TYR A 90 -13.21 1.66 -10.93
CA TYR A 90 -13.88 1.68 -9.62
C TYR A 90 -15.18 0.86 -9.60
N TYR A 91 -15.90 0.84 -10.73
CA TYR A 91 -17.15 0.10 -10.84
C TYR A 91 -16.92 -1.40 -10.83
N VAL A 92 -15.92 -1.91 -11.54
CA VAL A 92 -15.57 -3.33 -11.51
C VAL A 92 -15.12 -3.78 -10.11
N LYS A 93 -14.45 -2.90 -9.34
CA LYS A 93 -14.01 -3.20 -7.97
C LYS A 93 -15.14 -3.21 -6.94
N SER A 94 -16.11 -2.29 -7.06
CA SER A 94 -17.10 -2.03 -5.99
C SER A 94 -18.54 -2.39 -6.35
N PHE A 95 -18.83 -2.61 -7.64
CA PHE A 95 -20.18 -2.79 -8.19
C PHE A 95 -21.18 -1.70 -7.78
N ASN A 96 -20.70 -0.53 -7.37
CA ASN A 96 -21.51 0.60 -6.94
C ASN A 96 -21.32 1.78 -7.90
N ALA A 97 -22.33 2.07 -8.72
CA ALA A 97 -22.27 3.10 -9.76
C ALA A 97 -22.06 4.50 -9.18
N THR A 98 -22.82 4.85 -8.14
CA THR A 98 -22.77 6.18 -7.51
C THR A 98 -21.38 6.44 -6.90
N GLN A 99 -20.86 5.49 -6.12
CA GLN A 99 -19.53 5.63 -5.50
C GLN A 99 -18.41 5.63 -6.54
N SER A 100 -18.56 4.86 -7.62
CA SER A 100 -17.59 4.84 -8.71
C SER A 100 -17.55 6.16 -9.47
N ALA A 101 -18.71 6.79 -9.68
CA ALA A 101 -18.78 8.12 -10.28
C ALA A 101 -18.13 9.18 -9.39
N ILE A 102 -18.39 9.17 -8.08
CA ILE A 102 -17.74 10.10 -7.13
C ILE A 102 -16.22 9.94 -7.18
N LYS A 103 -15.72 8.70 -7.09
CA LYS A 103 -14.27 8.41 -7.11
C LYS A 103 -13.62 8.72 -8.46
N ALA A 104 -14.36 8.60 -9.55
CA ALA A 104 -13.93 9.03 -10.87
C ALA A 104 -13.98 10.56 -11.07
N GLY A 105 -14.35 11.34 -10.04
CA GLY A 105 -14.34 12.79 -10.05
C GLY A 105 -15.61 13.43 -10.62
N TYR A 106 -16.73 12.69 -10.72
CA TYR A 106 -18.04 13.29 -11.00
C TYR A 106 -18.59 13.98 -9.75
N ALA A 107 -19.38 15.05 -9.95
CA ALA A 107 -19.92 15.83 -8.84
C ALA A 107 -20.83 14.96 -7.96
N PRO A 108 -20.60 14.90 -6.63
CA PRO A 108 -21.32 14.01 -5.71
C PRO A 108 -22.84 14.13 -5.79
N GLU A 109 -23.34 15.34 -5.97
CA GLU A 109 -24.77 15.67 -6.03
C GLU A 109 -25.45 15.01 -7.25
N SER A 110 -24.72 14.84 -8.35
CA SER A 110 -25.19 14.26 -9.62
C SER A 110 -24.70 12.83 -9.88
N ALA A 111 -23.87 12.29 -9.00
CA ALA A 111 -23.14 11.04 -9.22
C ALA A 111 -24.07 9.82 -9.42
N HIS A 112 -25.26 9.83 -8.82
CA HIS A 112 -26.24 8.75 -8.98
C HIS A 112 -26.84 8.72 -10.40
N VAL A 113 -27.17 9.89 -10.97
CA VAL A 113 -27.65 10.02 -12.35
C VAL A 113 -26.52 9.68 -13.32
N GLU A 114 -25.34 10.26 -13.10
CA GLU A 114 -24.17 10.04 -13.96
C GLU A 114 -23.73 8.59 -13.96
N GLY A 115 -23.67 7.93 -12.80
CA GLY A 115 -23.36 6.51 -12.70
C GLY A 115 -24.32 5.64 -13.51
N SER A 116 -25.63 5.88 -13.39
CA SER A 116 -26.65 5.17 -14.19
C SER A 116 -26.51 5.44 -15.68
N ARG A 117 -26.25 6.69 -16.07
CA ARG A 117 -26.03 7.10 -17.47
C ARG A 117 -24.79 6.43 -18.07
N LEU A 118 -23.68 6.40 -17.32
CA LEU A 118 -22.42 5.78 -17.74
C LEU A 118 -22.56 4.29 -17.98
N LEU A 119 -23.32 3.58 -17.14
CA LEU A 119 -23.57 2.15 -17.35
C LEU A 119 -24.38 1.84 -18.62
N ARG A 120 -25.21 2.78 -19.08
CA ARG A 120 -25.97 2.65 -20.34
C ARG A 120 -25.17 3.04 -21.57
N ASN A 121 -24.03 3.72 -21.40
CA ASN A 121 -23.18 4.09 -22.51
C ASN A 121 -22.48 2.84 -23.08
N ALA A 122 -22.70 2.54 -24.36
CA ALA A 122 -22.18 1.34 -25.01
C ALA A 122 -20.66 1.18 -24.84
N LYS A 123 -19.88 2.25 -25.02
CA LYS A 123 -18.41 2.19 -24.91
C LYS A 123 -17.94 1.88 -23.49
N VAL A 124 -18.60 2.49 -22.50
CA VAL A 124 -18.31 2.27 -21.08
C VAL A 124 -18.70 0.84 -20.69
N ALA A 125 -19.87 0.37 -21.12
CA ALA A 125 -20.33 -0.99 -20.88
C ALA A 125 -19.40 -2.05 -21.51
N ASP A 126 -18.91 -1.80 -22.73
CA ASP A 126 -17.94 -2.67 -23.40
C ASP A 126 -16.61 -2.69 -22.67
N HIS A 127 -16.12 -1.54 -22.19
CA HIS A 127 -14.89 -1.46 -21.39
C HIS A 127 -15.03 -2.19 -20.05
N ILE A 128 -16.18 -2.05 -19.37
CA ILE A 128 -16.49 -2.82 -18.16
C ILE A 128 -16.52 -4.32 -18.47
N ARG A 129 -17.08 -4.74 -19.62
CA ARG A 129 -17.13 -6.15 -20.03
C ARG A 129 -15.72 -6.69 -20.29
N LYS A 130 -14.86 -5.91 -20.96
CA LYS A 130 -13.44 -6.26 -21.16
C LYS A 130 -12.70 -6.39 -19.83
N LEU A 131 -12.75 -5.37 -18.97
CA LEU A 131 -12.14 -5.42 -17.64
C LEU A 131 -12.65 -6.60 -16.80
N LYS A 132 -13.94 -6.94 -16.88
CA LYS A 132 -14.49 -8.13 -16.24
C LYS A 132 -13.98 -9.42 -16.87
N GLY A 133 -13.80 -9.46 -18.18
CA GLY A 133 -13.23 -10.59 -18.93
C GLY A 133 -11.76 -10.81 -18.58
N ASP A 134 -10.97 -9.74 -18.58
CA ASP A 134 -9.55 -9.76 -18.18
C ASP A 134 -9.42 -10.14 -16.70
N MET A 135 -10.31 -9.61 -15.85
CA MET A 135 -10.41 -10.01 -14.46
C MET A 135 -10.84 -11.46 -14.35
N LEU A 136 -11.81 -11.97 -15.12
CA LEU A 136 -12.22 -13.38 -15.14
C LEU A 136 -11.08 -14.30 -15.61
N GLN A 137 -10.27 -13.86 -16.58
CA GLN A 137 -9.07 -14.57 -17.02
C GLN A 137 -7.98 -14.56 -15.94
N GLY A 138 -7.82 -13.46 -15.21
CA GLY A 138 -6.98 -13.38 -14.00
C GLY A 138 -7.60 -13.97 -12.73
N VAL A 139 -8.89 -14.29 -12.75
CA VAL A 139 -9.72 -14.92 -11.69
C VAL A 139 -9.97 -16.39 -12.03
N PHE A 140 -9.31 -16.96 -13.03
CA PHE A 140 -8.86 -18.34 -12.87
C PHE A 140 -7.90 -18.33 -11.69
N VAL A 141 -8.48 -18.38 -10.50
CA VAL A 141 -7.77 -18.64 -9.26
C VAL A 141 -7.23 -20.03 -9.48
N ASP A 142 -5.94 -20.11 -9.74
CA ASP A 142 -5.30 -21.41 -9.83
C ASP A 142 -5.57 -22.12 -8.49
N ALA A 143 -5.69 -23.44 -8.49
CA ALA A 143 -5.76 -24.19 -7.24
C ALA A 143 -4.60 -23.80 -6.31
N MET A 144 -3.45 -23.43 -6.91
CA MET A 144 -2.29 -22.88 -6.23
C MET A 144 -2.52 -21.50 -5.59
N ASP A 145 -3.31 -20.61 -6.18
CA ASP A 145 -3.61 -19.30 -5.58
C ASP A 145 -4.51 -19.44 -4.35
N VAL A 146 -5.48 -20.36 -4.39
CA VAL A 146 -6.29 -20.72 -3.21
C VAL A 146 -5.39 -21.29 -2.11
N LEU A 147 -4.50 -22.23 -2.45
CA LEU A 147 -3.58 -22.84 -1.50
C LEU A 147 -2.62 -21.80 -0.91
N ASN A 148 -2.09 -20.89 -1.71
CA ASN A 148 -1.24 -19.80 -1.24
C ASN A 148 -1.97 -18.89 -0.24
N LYS A 149 -3.27 -18.67 -0.41
CA LYS A 149 -4.05 -17.92 0.59
C LYS A 149 -4.15 -18.68 1.92
N TYR A 150 -4.36 -20.00 1.88
CA TYR A 150 -4.33 -20.83 3.09
C TYR A 150 -2.93 -20.87 3.73
N VAL A 151 -1.84 -20.85 2.94
CA VAL A 151 -0.47 -20.71 3.46
C VAL A 151 -0.32 -19.42 4.26
N GLN A 152 -0.78 -18.28 3.72
CA GLN A 152 -0.73 -17.00 4.43
C GLN A 152 -1.51 -17.04 5.75
N ILE A 153 -2.70 -17.66 5.77
CA ILE A 153 -3.50 -17.80 6.99
C ILE A 153 -2.81 -18.73 8.01
N ALA A 154 -2.26 -19.85 7.54
CA ALA A 154 -1.63 -20.86 8.40
C ALA A 154 -0.37 -20.33 9.11
N PHE A 155 0.39 -19.47 8.44
CA PHE A 155 1.65 -18.95 8.95
C PHE A 155 1.58 -17.47 9.38
N ALA A 156 0.39 -16.90 9.49
CA ALA A 156 0.21 -15.54 10.01
C ALA A 156 0.64 -15.45 11.48
N ASP A 157 1.42 -14.43 11.82
CA ASP A 157 1.81 -14.12 13.20
C ASP A 157 0.98 -12.94 13.72
N ILE A 158 0.50 -13.01 14.97
CA ILE A 158 -0.28 -11.92 15.57
C ILE A 158 0.56 -10.63 15.71
N THR A 159 1.87 -10.77 15.87
CA THR A 159 2.81 -9.64 15.97
C THR A 159 2.92 -8.85 14.66
N ASP A 160 2.45 -9.37 13.53
CA ASP A 160 2.35 -8.61 12.27
C ASP A 160 1.23 -7.56 12.31
N PHE A 161 0.28 -7.70 13.24
CA PHE A 161 -0.94 -6.88 13.31
C PHE A 161 -0.99 -5.96 14.54
N VAL A 162 -0.42 -6.40 15.65
CA VAL A 162 -0.44 -5.67 16.93
C VAL A 162 0.95 -5.36 17.44
N GLU A 163 1.05 -4.26 18.18
CA GLU A 163 2.18 -3.90 19.03
C GLU A 163 1.70 -3.92 20.48
N PHE A 164 2.41 -4.62 21.34
CA PHE A 164 2.04 -4.74 22.76
C PHE A 164 3.28 -4.72 23.63
N GLY A 165 3.12 -4.21 24.85
CA GLY A 165 4.22 -4.03 25.80
C GLY A 165 3.75 -3.41 27.09
N THR A 166 4.68 -2.87 27.87
CA THR A 166 4.42 -2.21 29.15
C THR A 166 4.88 -0.77 29.12
N VAL A 167 4.04 0.15 29.59
CA VAL A 167 4.35 1.57 29.74
C VAL A 167 4.15 1.99 31.19
N GLU A 168 5.03 2.84 31.70
CA GLU A 168 4.84 3.49 33.01
C GLU A 168 3.86 4.64 32.85
N LYS A 169 2.76 4.59 33.61
CA LYS A 169 1.72 5.60 33.59
C LYS A 169 1.70 6.31 34.93
N GLN A 170 1.71 7.64 34.89
CA GLN A 170 1.66 8.46 36.09
C GLN A 170 0.32 8.31 36.80
N ASP A 171 0.38 8.18 38.12
CA ASP A 171 -0.77 8.07 38.98
C ASP A 171 -1.39 9.42 39.29
N TYR A 172 -2.72 9.45 39.34
CA TYR A 172 -3.52 10.61 39.67
C TYR A 172 -4.50 10.24 40.78
N THR A 173 -4.75 11.18 41.70
CA THR A 173 -5.82 11.05 42.70
C THR A 173 -7.20 11.08 42.05
N GLU A 174 -8.25 10.71 42.79
CA GLU A 174 -9.65 10.80 42.30
C GLU A 174 -10.06 12.21 41.85
N GLU A 175 -9.37 13.25 42.32
CA GLU A 175 -9.54 14.65 41.91
C GLU A 175 -8.73 15.03 40.64
N GLY A 176 -7.96 14.10 40.07
CA GLY A 176 -7.13 14.30 38.88
C GLY A 176 -5.79 15.00 39.13
N LYS A 177 -5.29 15.01 40.37
CA LYS A 177 -3.97 15.60 40.69
C LYS A 177 -2.87 14.52 40.67
N PRO A 178 -1.69 14.79 40.10
CA PRO A 178 -0.61 13.80 40.07
C PRO A 178 -0.16 13.42 41.48
N ILE A 179 0.01 12.12 41.73
CA ILE A 179 0.55 11.60 42.99
C ILE A 179 2.07 11.68 42.93
N PHE A 180 2.69 12.08 44.04
CA PHE A 180 4.14 12.14 44.18
C PHE A 180 4.59 11.29 45.36
N ASP A 181 5.68 10.56 45.15
CA ASP A 181 6.39 9.84 46.20
C ASP A 181 6.85 10.80 47.31
N PRO A 182 7.19 10.28 48.51
CA PRO A 182 7.81 11.07 49.59
C PRO A 182 9.09 11.83 49.19
N LYS A 183 9.67 11.50 48.03
CA LYS A 183 10.86 12.14 47.44
C LYS A 183 10.53 13.22 46.40
N GLY A 184 9.26 13.48 46.12
CA GLY A 184 8.81 14.49 45.15
C GLY A 184 8.83 14.07 43.69
N ASN A 185 9.08 12.78 43.40
CA ASN A 185 8.96 12.22 42.06
C ASN A 185 7.53 11.76 41.81
N PRO A 186 7.01 11.87 40.57
CA PRO A 186 5.68 11.37 40.25
C PRO A 186 5.62 9.85 40.45
N GLU A 187 4.62 9.39 41.20
CA GLU A 187 4.36 7.97 41.39
C GLU A 187 3.78 7.40 40.08
N THR A 188 4.29 6.25 39.64
CA THR A 188 3.93 5.62 38.37
C THR A 188 3.65 4.14 38.57
N HIS A 189 2.64 3.60 37.89
CA HIS A 189 2.43 2.15 37.79
C HIS A 189 2.62 1.66 36.35
N THR A 190 3.07 0.41 36.22
CA THR A 190 3.26 -0.23 34.92
C THR A 190 1.91 -0.74 34.38
N VAL A 191 1.55 -0.31 33.18
CA VAL A 191 0.34 -0.76 32.47
C VAL A 191 0.72 -1.46 31.18
N SER A 192 0.11 -2.62 30.92
CA SER A 192 0.24 -3.29 29.63
C SER A 192 -0.63 -2.60 28.58
N PHE A 193 -0.09 -2.35 27.39
CA PHE A 193 -0.83 -1.82 26.26
C PHE A 193 -0.86 -2.81 25.10
N VAL A 194 -1.88 -2.68 24.26
CA VAL A 194 -2.01 -3.38 22.97
C VAL A 194 -2.58 -2.37 21.99
N ASP A 195 -1.82 -2.08 20.95
CA ASP A 195 -2.19 -1.15 19.89
C ASP A 195 -2.10 -1.85 18.52
N PHE A 196 -2.88 -1.37 17.56
CA PHE A 196 -2.79 -1.85 16.19
C PHE A 196 -1.69 -1.14 15.41
N LYS A 197 -0.97 -1.90 14.59
CA LYS A 197 -0.07 -1.33 13.60
C LYS A 197 -0.85 -0.55 12.54
N ASP A 198 -0.18 0.43 11.92
CA ASP A 198 -0.78 1.28 10.88
C ASP A 198 -1.34 0.42 9.73
N TYR A 199 -2.56 0.73 9.28
CA TYR A 199 -3.26 0.05 8.20
C TYR A 199 -2.46 -0.06 6.90
N LYS A 200 -1.50 0.85 6.68
CA LYS A 200 -0.59 0.82 5.52
C LYS A 200 0.43 -0.31 5.57
N THR A 201 0.75 -0.80 6.77
CA THR A 201 1.79 -1.80 7.03
C THR A 201 1.22 -3.19 7.29
N VAL A 202 -0.11 -3.30 7.45
CA VAL A 202 -0.79 -4.53 7.85
C VAL A 202 -1.60 -5.09 6.68
N ASP A 203 -1.49 -6.40 6.45
CA ASP A 203 -2.34 -7.10 5.49
C ASP A 203 -3.72 -7.40 6.11
N GLY A 204 -4.67 -6.50 5.87
CA GLY A 204 -6.05 -6.63 6.36
C GLY A 204 -6.81 -7.86 5.84
N THR A 205 -6.31 -8.59 4.83
CA THR A 205 -7.02 -9.74 4.26
C THR A 205 -7.06 -10.96 5.17
N LEU A 206 -6.18 -11.01 6.18
CA LEU A 206 -6.11 -12.09 7.17
C LEU A 206 -6.94 -11.81 8.42
N ILE A 207 -7.48 -10.59 8.54
CA ILE A 207 -8.27 -10.12 9.67
C ILE A 207 -9.74 -10.41 9.41
N THR A 208 -10.40 -11.08 10.36
CA THR A 208 -11.85 -11.36 10.31
C THR A 208 -12.67 -10.33 11.05
N GLU A 209 -12.15 -9.78 12.15
CA GLU A 209 -12.85 -8.82 12.98
C GLU A 209 -11.89 -7.91 13.75
N VAL A 210 -12.26 -6.64 13.90
CA VAL A 210 -11.58 -5.64 14.75
C VAL A 210 -12.63 -4.99 15.64
N LYS A 211 -12.38 -4.94 16.95
CA LYS A 211 -13.25 -4.31 17.96
C LYS A 211 -12.46 -3.36 18.82
N GLN A 212 -13.09 -2.24 19.18
CA GLN A 212 -12.60 -1.32 20.20
C GLN A 212 -13.64 -1.26 21.33
N GLY A 213 -13.25 -1.72 22.51
CA GLY A 213 -14.06 -1.69 23.72
C GLY A 213 -13.66 -0.57 24.66
N ARG A 214 -14.28 -0.52 25.84
CA ARG A 214 -13.94 0.42 26.91
C ARG A 214 -12.51 0.20 27.44
N ASP A 215 -12.08 -1.06 27.48
CA ASP A 215 -10.85 -1.49 28.13
C ASP A 215 -9.71 -1.83 27.16
N GLY A 216 -9.91 -1.63 25.86
CA GLY A 216 -8.86 -1.87 24.86
C GLY A 216 -9.39 -2.35 23.50
N VAL A 217 -8.47 -2.88 22.70
CA VAL A 217 -8.74 -3.35 21.34
C VAL A 217 -8.67 -4.88 21.26
N ALA A 218 -9.48 -5.45 20.38
CA ALA A 218 -9.47 -6.89 20.10
C ALA A 218 -9.45 -7.13 18.58
N ILE A 219 -8.61 -8.08 18.16
CA ILE A 219 -8.49 -8.51 16.76
C ILE A 219 -8.72 -10.02 16.67
N LYS A 220 -9.42 -10.43 15.61
CA LYS A 220 -9.66 -11.83 15.30
C LYS A 220 -9.09 -12.14 13.93
N LEU A 221 -8.12 -13.05 13.87
CA LEU A 221 -7.54 -13.54 12.62
C LEU A 221 -8.35 -14.70 12.04
N ALA A 222 -8.11 -14.99 10.76
CA ALA A 222 -8.64 -16.17 10.10
C ALA A 222 -8.18 -17.47 10.80
N ASP A 223 -8.97 -18.53 10.66
CA ASP A 223 -8.77 -19.78 11.40
C ASP A 223 -7.53 -20.54 10.89
N LYS A 224 -6.42 -20.39 11.61
CA LYS A 224 -5.14 -21.06 11.34
C LYS A 224 -5.27 -22.58 11.29
N MET A 225 -6.08 -23.19 12.16
CA MET A 225 -6.22 -24.65 12.21
C MET A 225 -6.93 -25.18 10.97
N LYS A 226 -8.04 -24.52 10.56
CA LYS A 226 -8.72 -24.89 9.31
C LYS A 226 -7.82 -24.74 8.09
N ALA A 227 -6.99 -23.70 8.06
CA ALA A 227 -6.03 -23.53 6.98
C ALA A 227 -5.00 -24.66 6.92
N LEU A 228 -4.45 -25.05 8.07
CA LEU A 228 -3.54 -26.20 8.16
C LEU A 228 -4.20 -27.51 7.72
N ASP A 229 -5.45 -27.75 8.10
CA ASP A 229 -6.20 -28.95 7.68
C ASP A 229 -6.41 -29.01 6.17
N VAL A 230 -6.74 -27.87 5.55
CA VAL A 230 -6.86 -27.78 4.09
C VAL A 230 -5.51 -28.03 3.43
N LEU A 231 -4.44 -27.40 3.91
CA LEU A 231 -3.09 -27.60 3.37
C LEU A 231 -2.62 -29.04 3.52
N ALA A 232 -2.96 -29.73 4.62
CA ALA A 232 -2.64 -31.13 4.84
C ALA A 232 -3.35 -32.05 3.83
N LYS A 233 -4.60 -31.76 3.45
CA LYS A 233 -5.36 -32.53 2.44
C LYS A 233 -4.74 -32.43 1.04
N TYR A 234 -4.11 -31.30 0.73
CA TYR A 234 -3.47 -31.04 -0.56
C TYR A 234 -1.95 -31.05 -0.48
N PHE A 235 -1.37 -31.72 0.53
CA PHE A 235 0.07 -31.68 0.83
C PHE A 235 0.95 -32.07 -0.36
N GLU A 236 0.52 -33.05 -1.16
CA GLU A 236 1.25 -33.52 -2.34
C GLU A 236 1.40 -32.44 -3.42
N LEU A 237 0.41 -31.55 -3.52
CA LEU A 237 0.37 -30.44 -4.48
C LEU A 237 1.23 -29.24 -4.02
N LEU A 238 1.66 -29.21 -2.76
CA LEU A 238 2.40 -28.09 -2.20
C LEU A 238 3.87 -28.07 -2.66
N PRO A 239 4.49 -26.89 -2.82
CA PRO A 239 5.92 -26.78 -3.03
C PRO A 239 6.70 -27.28 -1.80
N ASP A 240 7.89 -27.83 -2.02
CA ASP A 240 8.72 -28.40 -0.94
C ASP A 240 9.07 -27.38 0.16
N SER A 241 9.16 -26.10 -0.19
CA SER A 241 9.36 -25.01 0.78
C SER A 241 8.21 -24.88 1.78
N VAL A 242 6.98 -25.10 1.33
CA VAL A 242 5.77 -25.05 2.17
C VAL A 242 5.64 -26.32 2.99
N LYS A 243 5.98 -27.48 2.40
CA LYS A 243 5.96 -28.77 3.10
C LYS A 243 6.82 -28.77 4.36
N ARG A 244 8.07 -28.28 4.25
CA ARG A 244 9.00 -28.16 5.41
C ARG A 244 8.41 -27.29 6.53
N LYS A 245 7.86 -26.13 6.18
CA LYS A 245 7.21 -25.24 7.17
C LYS A 245 6.01 -25.90 7.84
N LEU A 246 5.23 -26.69 7.09
CA LEU A 246 4.10 -27.42 7.63
C LEU A 246 4.55 -28.49 8.65
N GLU A 247 5.63 -29.21 8.35
CA GLU A 247 6.25 -30.19 9.25
C GLU A 247 6.79 -29.53 10.52
N GLU A 248 7.50 -28.40 10.38
CA GLU A 248 8.00 -27.61 11.52
C GLU A 248 6.87 -27.15 12.45
N GLU A 249 5.77 -26.62 11.88
CA GLU A 249 4.61 -26.21 12.69
C GLU A 249 3.91 -27.40 13.35
N LYS A 250 3.85 -28.57 12.70
CA LYS A 250 3.33 -29.80 13.32
C LYS A 250 4.18 -30.21 14.53
N ILE A 251 5.50 -30.21 14.38
CA ILE A 251 6.44 -30.52 15.47
C ILE A 251 6.28 -29.51 16.62
N LYS A 252 6.19 -28.20 16.32
CA LYS A 252 5.92 -27.17 17.35
C LYS A 252 4.59 -27.38 18.06
N ALA A 253 3.54 -27.73 17.33
CA ALA A 253 2.23 -27.99 17.92
C ALA A 253 2.24 -29.22 18.82
N GLU A 254 2.95 -30.28 18.43
CA GLU A 254 3.10 -31.51 19.20
C GLU A 254 3.95 -31.30 20.46
N THR A 255 5.09 -30.61 20.34
CA THR A 255 5.91 -30.22 21.50
C THR A 255 5.17 -29.32 22.47
N ALA A 256 4.37 -28.36 21.99
CA ALA A 256 3.54 -27.52 22.86
C ALA A 256 2.43 -28.30 23.59
N LYS A 257 1.88 -29.36 22.98
CA LYS A 257 0.93 -30.27 23.64
C LYS A 257 1.62 -31.09 24.73
N LEU A 258 2.75 -31.71 24.40
CA LEU A 258 3.56 -32.48 25.36
C LEU A 258 3.96 -31.61 26.57
N GLN A 259 4.42 -30.37 26.34
CA GLN A 259 4.74 -29.44 27.42
C GLN A 259 3.54 -29.03 28.27
N LYS A 260 2.33 -28.94 27.68
CA LYS A 260 1.10 -28.70 28.45
C LYS A 260 0.73 -29.91 29.31
N GLU A 261 0.90 -31.12 28.79
CA GLU A 261 0.67 -32.35 29.52
C GLU A 261 1.69 -32.53 30.66
N GLU A 262 2.97 -32.24 30.44
CA GLU A 262 4.02 -32.23 31.47
C GLU A 262 3.72 -31.23 32.60
N LYS A 263 3.29 -30.01 32.27
CA LYS A 263 2.90 -29.01 33.27
C LYS A 263 1.69 -29.42 34.11
N ASN A 264 0.80 -30.25 33.56
CA ASN A 264 -0.38 -30.75 34.27
C ASN A 264 -0.05 -31.93 35.21
N VAL A 265 1.09 -32.60 35.02
CA VAL A 265 1.59 -33.68 35.88
C VAL A 265 2.50 -33.14 37.01
N GLY A 266 3.11 -31.96 36.82
CA GLY A 266 4.03 -31.34 37.78
C GLY A 266 3.40 -30.57 38.95
N THR A 267 2.08 -30.36 38.98
CA THR A 267 1.37 -29.75 40.13
C THR A 267 0.85 -30.83 41.07
N THR A 268 1.74 -31.54 41.76
CA THR A 268 1.40 -32.13 43.06
C THR A 268 1.70 -31.06 44.10
N GLU A 269 0.66 -30.54 44.75
CA GLU A 269 0.78 -29.63 45.90
C GLU A 269 1.66 -30.29 46.96
N ILE A 270 2.88 -29.79 47.13
CA ILE A 270 3.69 -30.08 48.31
C ILE A 270 3.13 -29.18 49.42
N ILE A 271 2.17 -29.70 50.18
CA ILE A 271 1.72 -29.07 51.43
C ILE A 271 2.84 -29.29 52.45
N VAL A 272 3.65 -28.26 52.68
CA VAL A 272 4.57 -28.23 53.83
C VAL A 272 3.71 -27.97 55.06
N VAL A 273 3.42 -29.03 55.81
CA VAL A 273 2.83 -28.92 57.15
C VAL A 273 4.00 -28.70 58.12
N ASP A 274 4.15 -27.47 58.61
CA ASP A 274 5.05 -27.20 59.73
C ASP A 274 4.51 -27.96 60.96
N ALA A 275 5.27 -28.97 61.38
CA ALA A 275 5.13 -29.60 62.68
C ALA A 275 6.01 -28.84 63.69
N TRP A 276 5.50 -28.73 64.93
CA TRP A 276 6.11 -28.16 66.15
C TRP A 276 5.98 -26.63 66.27
N THR A 277 5.42 -26.01 67.31
CA THR A 277 5.25 -26.30 68.75
C THR A 277 3.92 -25.66 69.23
N ASP A 278 3.22 -26.12 70.27
CA ASP A 278 3.56 -25.78 71.66
C ASP A 278 3.18 -26.88 72.66
N ILE A 279 4.19 -27.17 73.47
CA ILE A 279 4.21 -27.93 74.71
C ILE A 279 4.09 -26.90 75.85
N ASP A 280 3.33 -27.27 76.88
CA ASP A 280 3.15 -26.64 78.20
C ASP A 280 2.31 -25.34 78.23
N GLU A 281 1.31 -25.16 79.12
CA GLU A 281 1.16 -25.58 80.51
C GLU A 281 -0.33 -25.69 80.91
#